data_AF-A0A8T6ETS4-F1
#
_entry.id   AF-A0A8T6ETS4-F1
#
_cell.length_a   1.000
_cell.length_b   1.000
_cell.length_c   1.000
_cell.angle_alpha   90.00
_cell.angle_beta   90.00
_cell.angle_gamma   90.00
#
_symmetry.space_group_name_H-M   'P 1'
#
loop_
_entity.id
_entity.type
_entity.pdbx_description
1 polymer ?
#
loop_
_entity_poly.entity_id
_entity_poly.type
_entity_poly.pdbx_seq_one_letter_code
_entity_poly.pdbx_strand_id
1 'polypeptide(L)'
;MSTGNWFGNLVRRVFGGGANGEVAMATTEDWGGLSQRLMSSVGTDVPPIAITFSDAPPDGVDAFDDPMPPPLEDGRTGRVSAGCVFWMKSTDRTFSTMPEDHGNCSVGSLTHGIKTLEEVAGNSDVATVLECGWVTMDVVPLIPTISEKPGAITYGPLAETPVDPDVVMLRVTGRQLMVLSDALPDLSLQGKPQCHIVAMAKEHGVAAASVG
;
A
#
# COMPACT_ATOMS: atom_id res chain seq x y z
N MET A 1 12.38 -55.72 26.92
CA MET A 1 13.16 -54.47 27.00
C MET A 1 13.03 -53.77 25.66
N SER A 2 12.15 -52.77 25.60
CA SER A 2 11.84 -52.02 24.38
C SER A 2 12.64 -50.73 24.38
N THR A 3 13.55 -50.59 23.42
CA THR A 3 14.36 -49.38 23.21
C THR A 3 13.53 -48.35 22.46
N GLY A 4 12.86 -47.48 23.23
CA GLY A 4 12.15 -46.32 22.72
C GLY A 4 13.11 -45.31 22.09
N ASN A 5 12.80 -44.94 20.85
CA ASN A 5 13.53 -43.98 20.02
C ASN A 5 13.46 -42.57 20.63
N TRP A 6 14.36 -42.27 21.56
CA TRP A 6 14.44 -40.98 22.26
C TRP A 6 15.03 -39.87 21.37
N PHE A 7 15.88 -40.23 20.41
CA PHE A 7 16.52 -39.27 19.51
C PHE A 7 15.57 -38.68 18.46
N GLY A 8 14.55 -39.43 18.02
CA GLY A 8 13.55 -38.92 17.07
C GLY A 8 12.62 -37.85 17.62
N ASN A 9 12.39 -37.82 18.94
CA ASN A 9 11.44 -36.89 19.56
C ASN A 9 12.05 -35.54 19.96
N LEU A 10 13.38 -35.42 20.03
CA LEU A 10 14.03 -34.16 20.39
C LEU A 10 14.18 -33.20 19.20
N VAL A 11 14.35 -33.73 17.98
CA VAL A 11 14.52 -32.89 16.77
C VAL A 11 13.19 -32.30 16.29
N ARG A 12 12.07 -33.02 16.47
CA ARG A 12 10.71 -32.53 16.15
C ARG A 12 10.19 -31.43 17.06
N ARG A 13 10.84 -31.17 18.20
CA ARG A 13 10.44 -30.11 19.15
C ARG A 13 11.24 -28.81 19.02
N VAL A 14 12.26 -28.78 18.16
CA VAL A 14 13.12 -27.61 17.92
C VAL A 14 12.91 -27.03 16.52
N PHE A 15 12.48 -27.83 15.54
CA PHE A 15 12.07 -27.35 14.21
C PHE A 15 10.70 -27.93 13.86
N GLY A 16 9.65 -27.17 14.19
CA GLY A 16 8.27 -27.49 13.86
C GLY A 16 8.02 -27.34 12.37
N GLY A 17 8.14 -28.44 11.63
CA GLY A 17 7.53 -28.58 10.31
C GLY A 17 6.03 -28.79 10.45
N GLY A 18 5.26 -27.72 10.24
CA GLY A 18 3.83 -27.73 9.94
C GLY A 18 3.63 -27.42 8.45
N ALA A 19 2.66 -28.08 7.84
CA ALA A 19 2.38 -28.00 6.40
C ALA A 19 1.85 -26.62 5.97
N ASN A 20 2.35 -26.15 4.82
CA ASN A 20 1.81 -25.13 3.91
C ASN A 20 0.81 -24.13 4.52
N GLY A 21 1.38 -23.10 5.13
CA GLY A 21 0.80 -21.78 5.36
C GLY A 21 1.99 -20.87 5.52
N GLU A 22 2.22 -19.99 4.55
CA GLU A 22 3.32 -19.04 4.57
C GLU A 22 3.16 -18.14 5.80
N VAL A 23 4.04 -18.32 6.79
CA VAL A 23 4.04 -17.57 8.04
C VAL A 23 4.29 -16.12 7.67
N ALA A 24 3.34 -15.22 7.96
CA ALA A 24 3.57 -13.79 7.89
C ALA A 24 4.87 -13.48 8.67
N MET A 25 5.92 -13.07 7.95
CA MET A 25 7.22 -12.83 8.57
C MET A 25 7.09 -11.61 9.48
N ALA A 26 7.43 -11.80 10.76
CA ALA A 26 7.54 -10.72 11.72
C ALA A 26 8.50 -9.64 11.19
N THR A 27 8.21 -8.38 11.53
CA THR A 27 9.03 -7.22 11.16
C THR A 27 10.52 -7.45 11.41
N THR A 28 11.36 -7.13 10.44
CA THR A 28 12.84 -7.26 10.55
C THR A 28 13.51 -5.97 11.02
N GLU A 29 12.79 -4.85 10.97
CA GLU A 29 13.28 -3.51 11.30
C GLU A 29 12.53 -2.86 12.47
N ASP A 30 13.15 -1.87 13.12
CA ASP A 30 12.51 -1.03 14.14
C ASP A 30 11.66 0.08 13.49
N TRP A 31 10.48 -0.30 12.99
CA TRP A 31 9.54 0.62 12.35
C TRP A 31 8.98 1.68 13.30
N GLY A 32 8.80 1.34 14.58
CA GLY A 32 8.40 2.28 15.62
C GLY A 32 9.44 3.39 15.81
N GLY A 33 10.72 3.02 15.91
CA GLY A 33 11.82 3.97 15.99
C GLY A 33 11.99 4.79 14.72
N LEU A 34 11.83 4.18 13.53
CA LEU A 34 11.86 4.93 12.26
C LEU A 34 10.73 5.95 12.19
N SER A 35 9.51 5.58 12.57
CA SER A 35 8.35 6.48 12.62
C SER A 35 8.65 7.70 13.48
N GLN A 36 9.18 7.50 14.69
CA GLN A 36 9.55 8.61 15.58
C GLN A 36 10.62 9.53 14.99
N ARG A 37 11.66 8.95 14.36
CA ARG A 37 12.72 9.72 13.70
C ARG A 37 12.18 10.55 12.54
N LEU A 38 11.36 9.95 11.68
CA LEU A 38 10.72 10.64 10.55
C LEU A 38 9.86 11.81 11.04
N MET A 39 9.00 11.57 12.03
CA MET A 39 8.15 12.61 12.62
C MET A 39 8.96 13.77 13.21
N SER A 40 10.03 13.45 13.97
CA SER A 40 10.91 14.44 14.57
C SER A 40 11.70 15.25 13.54
N SER A 41 12.28 14.58 12.53
CA SER A 41 13.11 15.23 11.51
C SER A 41 12.29 16.11 10.56
N VAL A 42 11.09 15.66 10.18
CA VAL A 42 10.19 16.43 9.31
C VAL A 42 9.40 17.48 10.10
N GLY A 43 9.22 17.28 11.41
CA GLY A 43 8.39 18.14 12.27
C GLY A 43 6.91 17.98 11.93
N THR A 44 6.42 16.73 11.89
CA THR A 44 5.02 16.40 11.67
C THR A 44 4.46 15.60 12.84
N ASP A 45 3.21 15.90 13.21
CA ASP A 45 2.44 15.12 14.20
C ASP A 45 1.55 14.07 13.53
N VAL A 46 1.52 14.03 12.18
CA VAL A 46 0.80 13.01 11.42
C VAL A 46 1.68 11.77 11.32
N PRO A 47 1.24 10.61 11.82
CA PRO A 47 2.00 9.37 11.70
C PRO A 47 2.31 9.04 10.23
N PRO A 48 3.56 8.68 9.89
CA PRO A 48 3.85 7.97 8.65
C PRO A 48 3.03 6.69 8.60
N ILE A 49 2.59 6.28 7.42
CA ILE A 49 1.86 5.03 7.24
C ILE A 49 2.71 4.00 6.50
N ALA A 50 2.48 2.75 6.84
CA ALA A 50 2.92 1.57 6.12
C ALA A 50 1.88 1.19 5.05
N ILE A 51 2.36 0.82 3.86
CA ILE A 51 1.55 0.19 2.80
C ILE A 51 2.26 -1.11 2.39
N THR A 52 1.55 -2.23 2.48
CA THR A 52 2.06 -3.56 2.11
C THR A 52 1.13 -4.23 1.12
N PHE A 53 1.68 -4.73 0.02
CA PHE A 53 1.00 -5.51 -1.00
C PHE A 53 1.30 -6.98 -0.78
N SER A 54 0.27 -7.83 -0.79
CA SER A 54 0.40 -9.26 -0.44
C SER A 54 -0.62 -10.10 -1.19
N ASP A 55 -0.38 -11.42 -1.28
CA ASP A 55 -1.33 -12.37 -1.87
C ASP A 55 -2.56 -12.59 -0.98
N ALA A 56 -2.42 -12.41 0.34
CA ALA A 56 -3.49 -12.52 1.31
C ALA A 56 -3.22 -11.59 2.52
N PRO A 57 -4.28 -11.16 3.25
CA PRO A 57 -4.10 -10.32 4.44
C PRO A 57 -3.15 -10.96 5.45
N PRO A 58 -2.23 -10.21 6.08
CA PRO A 58 -1.41 -10.71 7.17
C PRO A 58 -2.26 -11.21 8.33
N ASP A 59 -1.79 -12.25 9.02
CA ASP A 59 -2.49 -12.84 10.17
C ASP A 59 -2.75 -11.81 11.27
N GLY A 60 -3.97 -11.82 11.81
CA GLY A 60 -4.35 -10.94 12.93
C GLY A 60 -4.62 -9.48 12.55
N VAL A 61 -4.61 -9.15 11.26
CA VAL A 61 -5.01 -7.81 10.78
C VAL A 61 -6.48 -7.82 10.41
N ASP A 62 -7.24 -6.90 11.00
CA ASP A 62 -8.66 -6.74 10.69
C ASP A 62 -8.88 -6.31 9.24
N ALA A 63 -9.96 -6.79 8.64
CA ALA A 63 -10.39 -6.32 7.33
C ALA A 63 -10.98 -4.90 7.43
N PHE A 64 -10.85 -4.12 6.35
CA PHE A 64 -11.59 -2.89 6.18
C PHE A 64 -13.06 -3.20 5.92
N ASP A 65 -13.93 -2.76 6.84
CA ASP A 65 -15.29 -3.27 6.96
C ASP A 65 -16.38 -2.21 6.75
N ASP A 66 -16.02 -0.99 6.33
CA ASP A 66 -17.02 0.03 5.99
C ASP A 66 -17.98 -0.52 4.91
N PRO A 67 -19.28 -0.20 4.98
CA PRO A 67 -20.26 -0.74 4.03
C PRO A 67 -19.91 -0.44 2.57
N MET A 68 -20.04 -1.46 1.71
CA MET A 68 -19.92 -1.27 0.26
C MET A 68 -21.15 -0.48 -0.26
N PRO A 69 -20.96 0.68 -0.92
CA PRO A 69 -22.06 1.42 -1.49
C PRO A 69 -22.68 0.69 -2.70
N PRO A 70 -23.92 1.05 -3.11
CA PRO A 70 -24.47 0.60 -4.38
C PRO A 70 -23.53 0.94 -5.55
N PRO A 71 -23.48 0.10 -6.60
CA PRO A 71 -22.67 0.41 -7.78
C PRO A 71 -23.08 1.73 -8.46
N LEU A 72 -22.09 2.40 -9.04
CA LEU A 72 -22.26 3.54 -9.93
C LEU A 72 -22.95 3.12 -11.24
N GLU A 73 -23.37 4.10 -12.05
CA GLU A 73 -24.04 3.84 -13.34
C GLU A 73 -23.19 3.00 -14.30
N ASP A 74 -21.86 3.13 -14.24
CA ASP A 74 -20.91 2.34 -15.01
C ASP A 74 -20.54 0.98 -14.35
N GLY A 75 -21.23 0.62 -13.27
CA GLY A 75 -21.08 -0.65 -12.56
C GLY A 75 -19.93 -0.69 -11.56
N ARG A 76 -19.11 0.37 -11.44
CA ARG A 76 -18.05 0.42 -10.43
C ARG A 76 -18.61 0.47 -9.02
N THR A 77 -17.94 -0.19 -8.10
CA THR A 77 -18.17 -0.07 -6.65
C THR A 77 -16.86 -0.29 -5.91
N GLY A 78 -16.79 0.23 -4.69
CA GLY A 78 -15.65 0.17 -3.78
C GLY A 78 -16.04 0.78 -2.45
N ARG A 79 -15.41 0.38 -1.35
CA ARG A 79 -15.83 0.81 0.01
C ARG A 79 -15.56 2.29 0.28
N VAL A 80 -14.72 2.91 -0.53
CA VAL A 80 -14.38 4.33 -0.47
C VAL A 80 -14.49 4.96 -1.85
N SER A 81 -14.49 6.29 -1.93
CA SER A 81 -14.53 7.02 -3.21
C SER A 81 -13.25 6.86 -4.04
N ALA A 82 -12.10 6.68 -3.39
CA ALA A 82 -10.82 6.40 -4.03
C ALA A 82 -9.85 5.73 -3.07
N GLY A 83 -8.90 4.94 -3.60
CA GLY A 83 -7.93 4.20 -2.77
C GLY A 83 -7.09 5.09 -1.84
N CYS A 84 -6.84 6.35 -2.22
CA CYS A 84 -6.13 7.31 -1.35
C CYS A 84 -6.87 7.66 -0.05
N VAL A 85 -8.17 7.36 0.06
CA VAL A 85 -8.92 7.48 1.32
C VAL A 85 -8.39 6.50 2.37
N PHE A 86 -7.89 5.32 1.96
CA PHE A 86 -7.33 4.36 2.91
C PHE A 86 -6.10 4.93 3.63
N TRP A 87 -5.30 5.74 2.95
CA TRP A 87 -4.14 6.40 3.54
C TRP A 87 -4.51 7.37 4.68
N MET A 88 -5.69 7.99 4.56
CA MET A 88 -6.20 8.89 5.58
C MET A 88 -6.78 8.13 6.76
N LYS A 89 -7.42 6.99 6.51
CA LYS A 89 -7.98 6.14 7.57
C LYS A 89 -6.91 5.34 8.31
N SER A 90 -5.80 5.05 7.64
CA SER A 90 -4.71 4.25 8.19
C SER A 90 -3.78 5.01 9.11
N THR A 91 -3.99 6.31 9.33
CA THR A 91 -3.25 7.05 10.37
C THR A 91 -3.67 6.65 11.77
N ASP A 92 -4.88 6.09 11.92
CA ASP A 92 -5.51 5.86 13.21
C ASP A 92 -5.62 4.37 13.57
N ARG A 93 -5.52 3.47 12.58
CA ARG A 93 -5.57 2.02 12.77
C ARG A 93 -4.95 1.25 11.61
N THR A 94 -4.48 0.03 11.88
CA THR A 94 -4.07 -0.94 10.86
C THR A 94 -5.26 -1.76 10.36
N PHE A 95 -5.35 -1.98 9.04
CA PHE A 95 -6.36 -2.83 8.41
C PHE A 95 -5.91 -3.34 7.04
N SER A 96 -6.51 -4.43 6.58
CA SER A 96 -6.32 -4.97 5.23
C SER A 96 -7.53 -4.71 4.35
N THR A 97 -7.27 -4.35 3.10
CA THR A 97 -8.27 -4.17 2.05
C THR A 97 -8.14 -5.28 1.00
N MET A 98 -9.26 -5.66 0.40
CA MET A 98 -9.33 -6.58 -0.72
C MET A 98 -9.43 -5.80 -2.05
N PRO A 99 -9.11 -6.41 -3.20
CA PRO A 99 -9.20 -5.77 -4.53
C PRO A 99 -10.50 -5.01 -4.79
N GLU A 100 -11.64 -5.56 -4.38
CA GLU A 100 -12.96 -4.96 -4.55
C GLU A 100 -13.15 -3.65 -3.77
N ASP A 101 -12.39 -3.42 -2.70
CA ASP A 101 -12.53 -2.21 -1.87
C ASP A 101 -12.06 -0.96 -2.62
N HIS A 102 -11.24 -1.13 -3.66
CA HIS A 102 -10.59 -0.07 -4.44
C HIS A 102 -11.33 0.30 -5.74
N GLY A 103 -12.44 -0.38 -6.04
CA GLY A 103 -13.04 -0.35 -7.39
C GLY A 103 -13.66 0.97 -7.84
N ASN A 104 -13.80 1.97 -6.97
CA ASN A 104 -14.36 3.29 -7.28
C ASN A 104 -13.37 4.30 -7.88
N CYS A 105 -12.07 4.02 -7.87
CA CYS A 105 -11.08 4.86 -8.53
C CYS A 105 -10.26 4.03 -9.51
N SER A 106 -10.48 4.25 -10.80
CA SER A 106 -9.82 3.53 -11.89
C SER A 106 -8.32 3.77 -11.90
N VAL A 107 -7.90 5.02 -11.73
CA VAL A 107 -6.46 5.39 -11.69
C VAL A 107 -5.79 4.76 -10.46
N GLY A 108 -6.45 4.75 -9.32
CA GLY A 108 -5.98 4.07 -8.11
C GLY A 108 -5.84 2.56 -8.32
N SER A 109 -6.89 1.92 -8.85
CA SER A 109 -6.89 0.49 -9.16
C SER A 109 -5.79 0.09 -10.15
N LEU A 110 -5.55 0.91 -11.17
CA LEU A 110 -4.49 0.70 -12.15
C LEU A 110 -3.10 0.83 -11.52
N THR A 111 -2.84 1.94 -10.84
CA THR A 111 -1.52 2.21 -10.22
C THR A 111 -1.16 1.20 -9.13
N HIS A 112 -2.14 0.63 -8.43
CA HIS A 112 -1.93 -0.38 -7.39
C HIS A 112 -1.93 -1.83 -7.93
N GLY A 113 -1.90 -2.03 -9.26
CA GLY A 113 -1.83 -3.36 -9.87
C GLY A 113 -3.10 -4.20 -9.76
N ILE A 114 -4.21 -3.61 -9.30
CA ILE A 114 -5.49 -4.31 -9.06
C ILE A 114 -6.23 -4.58 -10.37
N LYS A 115 -6.24 -3.58 -11.25
CA LYS A 115 -6.87 -3.63 -12.58
C LYS A 115 -5.88 -3.25 -13.67
N THR A 116 -6.05 -3.84 -14.85
CA THR A 116 -5.35 -3.50 -16.08
C THR A 116 -5.91 -2.23 -16.71
N LEU A 117 -5.18 -1.68 -17.68
CA LEU A 117 -5.65 -0.53 -18.45
C LEU A 117 -6.92 -0.90 -19.25
N GLU A 118 -6.98 -2.08 -19.86
CA GLU A 118 -8.16 -2.51 -20.61
C GLU A 118 -9.40 -2.60 -19.71
N GLU A 119 -9.27 -3.06 -18.47
CA GLU A 119 -10.37 -3.18 -17.52
C GLU A 119 -10.93 -1.83 -17.06
N VAL A 120 -10.14 -0.76 -17.12
CA VAL A 120 -10.57 0.57 -16.62
C VAL A 120 -10.84 1.60 -17.70
N ALA A 121 -10.35 1.38 -18.94
CA ALA A 121 -10.43 2.36 -20.01
C ALA A 121 -11.86 2.83 -20.34
N GLY A 122 -12.87 1.99 -20.11
CA GLY A 122 -14.28 2.31 -20.35
C GLY A 122 -15.01 3.02 -19.20
N ASN A 123 -14.34 3.24 -18.06
CA ASN A 123 -15.00 3.80 -16.88
C ASN A 123 -15.19 5.32 -17.00
N SER A 124 -16.27 5.82 -16.40
CA SER A 124 -16.64 7.24 -16.49
C SER A 124 -15.64 8.19 -15.84
N ASP A 125 -14.92 7.75 -14.80
CA ASP A 125 -13.86 8.54 -14.18
C ASP A 125 -12.62 8.67 -15.08
N VAL A 126 -12.28 7.63 -15.85
CA VAL A 126 -11.21 7.69 -16.86
C VAL A 126 -11.57 8.66 -17.97
N ALA A 127 -12.81 8.61 -18.48
CA ALA A 127 -13.29 9.59 -19.45
C ALA A 127 -13.17 11.02 -18.89
N THR A 128 -13.59 11.24 -17.64
CA THR A 128 -13.52 12.56 -16.99
C THR A 128 -12.09 13.10 -16.90
N VAL A 129 -11.10 12.27 -16.53
CA VAL A 129 -9.71 12.73 -16.42
C VAL A 129 -9.05 13.02 -17.78
N LEU A 130 -9.50 12.34 -18.84
CA LEU A 130 -9.06 12.62 -20.20
C LEU A 130 -9.69 13.92 -20.72
N GLU A 131 -11.00 14.09 -20.51
CA GLU A 131 -11.76 15.26 -20.96
C GLU A 131 -11.27 16.56 -20.31
N CYS A 132 -10.91 16.52 -19.02
CA CYS A 132 -10.36 17.70 -18.33
C CYS A 132 -8.87 17.95 -18.62
N GLY A 133 -8.22 17.11 -19.42
CA GLY A 133 -6.79 17.20 -19.74
C GLY A 133 -5.87 16.89 -18.55
N TRP A 134 -6.40 16.26 -17.50
CA TRP A 134 -5.59 15.83 -16.36
C TRP A 134 -4.69 14.65 -16.70
N VAL A 135 -5.04 13.81 -17.66
CA VAL A 135 -4.11 12.84 -18.27
C VAL A 135 -4.34 12.83 -19.78
N THR A 136 -3.29 12.57 -20.56
CA THR A 136 -3.40 12.38 -22.01
C THR A 136 -3.15 10.91 -22.36
N MET A 137 -3.72 10.44 -23.46
CA MET A 137 -3.64 9.02 -23.85
C MET A 137 -2.20 8.53 -24.08
N ASP A 138 -1.27 9.41 -24.43
CA ASP A 138 0.17 9.11 -24.56
C ASP A 138 0.88 8.96 -23.20
N VAL A 139 0.35 9.58 -22.14
CA VAL A 139 0.91 9.48 -20.78
C VAL A 139 0.41 8.23 -20.06
N VAL A 140 -0.81 7.77 -20.34
CA VAL A 140 -1.41 6.61 -19.63
C VAL A 140 -0.50 5.38 -19.60
N PRO A 141 0.12 4.94 -20.71
CA PRO A 141 1.00 3.76 -20.70
C PRO A 141 2.32 3.96 -19.94
N LEU A 142 2.67 5.21 -19.61
CA LEU A 142 3.91 5.57 -18.91
C LEU A 142 3.70 5.71 -17.39
N ILE A 143 2.45 5.61 -16.92
CA ILE A 143 2.14 5.69 -15.49
C ILE A 143 2.74 4.47 -14.79
N PRO A 144 3.62 4.66 -13.78
CA PRO A 144 4.11 3.55 -12.96
C PRO A 144 2.95 2.80 -12.28
N THR A 145 2.98 1.47 -12.38
CA THR A 145 2.00 0.57 -11.75
C THR A 145 2.74 -0.49 -10.93
N ILE A 146 2.11 -0.99 -9.86
CA ILE A 146 2.59 -2.20 -9.19
C ILE A 146 2.52 -3.38 -10.16
N SER A 147 3.62 -4.12 -10.27
CA SER A 147 3.79 -5.18 -11.26
C SER A 147 2.98 -6.43 -10.91
N GLU A 148 2.93 -6.75 -9.63
CA GLU A 148 2.20 -7.91 -9.10
C GLU A 148 0.75 -7.54 -8.79
N LYS A 149 -0.18 -8.46 -9.06
CA LYS A 149 -1.60 -8.27 -8.74
C LYS A 149 -1.84 -8.66 -7.29
N PRO A 150 -2.05 -7.71 -6.35
CA PRO A 150 -2.20 -8.05 -4.95
C PRO A 150 -3.54 -8.74 -4.69
N GLY A 151 -3.54 -9.73 -3.79
CA GLY A 151 -4.75 -10.31 -3.22
C GLY A 151 -5.24 -9.55 -1.99
N ALA A 152 -4.37 -8.77 -1.34
CA ALA A 152 -4.71 -7.81 -0.29
C ALA A 152 -3.71 -6.65 -0.22
N ILE A 153 -4.17 -5.50 0.27
CA ILE A 153 -3.31 -4.36 0.60
C ILE A 153 -3.56 -3.94 2.04
N THR A 154 -2.51 -3.99 2.85
CA THR A 154 -2.54 -3.61 4.27
C THR A 154 -2.03 -2.19 4.43
N TYR A 155 -2.79 -1.40 5.19
CA TYR A 155 -2.46 -0.03 5.55
C TYR A 155 -2.45 0.11 7.07
N GLY A 156 -1.55 0.91 7.63
CA GLY A 156 -1.58 1.23 9.05
C GLY A 156 -0.53 2.26 9.45
N PRO A 157 -0.53 2.75 10.70
CA PRO A 157 0.55 3.56 11.21
C PRO A 157 1.87 2.78 11.11
N LEU A 158 2.94 3.41 10.66
CA LEU A 158 4.23 2.72 10.47
C LEU A 158 4.71 2.04 11.76
N ALA A 159 4.47 2.68 12.91
CA ALA A 159 4.84 2.14 14.21
C ALA A 159 4.06 0.86 14.62
N GLU A 160 2.95 0.57 13.95
CA GLU A 160 2.05 -0.55 14.24
C GLU A 160 1.99 -1.56 13.09
N THR A 161 2.91 -1.47 12.13
CA THR A 161 2.93 -2.40 11.00
C THR A 161 3.22 -3.83 11.47
N PRO A 162 2.41 -4.83 11.07
CA PRO A 162 2.57 -6.22 11.51
C PRO A 162 3.67 -6.96 10.75
N VAL A 163 4.02 -6.45 9.57
CA VAL A 163 5.03 -6.99 8.65
C VAL A 163 5.86 -5.83 8.09
N ASP A 164 7.00 -6.13 7.47
CA ASP A 164 7.79 -5.10 6.80
C ASP A 164 6.97 -4.49 5.64
N PRO A 165 6.83 -3.15 5.58
CA PRO A 165 6.09 -2.48 4.53
C PRO A 165 6.89 -2.38 3.24
N ASP A 166 6.18 -2.42 2.11
CA ASP A 166 6.76 -2.12 0.81
C ASP A 166 7.01 -0.61 0.64
N VAL A 167 6.11 0.20 1.20
CA VAL A 167 6.15 1.66 1.09
C VAL A 167 5.89 2.29 2.45
N VAL A 168 6.76 3.23 2.82
CA VAL A 168 6.53 4.16 3.90
C VAL A 168 6.07 5.48 3.30
N MET A 169 4.86 5.93 3.65
CA MET A 169 4.29 7.16 3.12
C MET A 169 4.13 8.22 4.20
N LEU A 170 4.58 9.44 3.90
CA LEU A 170 4.45 10.60 4.77
C LEU A 170 3.44 11.58 4.16
N ARG A 171 2.49 12.05 4.98
CA ARG A 171 1.69 13.23 4.63
C ARG A 171 2.43 14.48 5.08
N VAL A 172 2.76 15.34 4.14
CA VAL A 172 3.56 16.54 4.40
C VAL A 172 2.90 17.80 3.84
N THR A 173 3.13 18.92 4.51
CA THR A 173 2.84 20.26 4.00
C THR A 173 3.92 20.69 3.00
N GLY A 174 3.66 21.74 2.21
CA GLY A 174 4.68 22.30 1.32
C GLY A 174 5.98 22.69 2.02
N ARG A 175 5.89 23.24 3.25
CA ARG A 175 7.09 23.56 4.07
C ARG A 175 7.89 22.30 4.41
N GLN A 176 7.22 21.23 4.81
CA GLN A 176 7.86 19.97 5.15
C GLN A 176 8.45 19.29 3.89
N LEU A 177 7.78 19.41 2.75
CA LEU A 177 8.30 18.94 1.46
C LEU A 177 9.57 19.70 1.05
N MET A 178 9.67 21.01 1.32
CA MET A 178 10.92 21.75 1.09
C MET A 178 12.08 21.20 1.93
N VAL A 179 11.83 20.85 3.21
CA VAL A 179 12.84 20.21 4.07
C VAL A 179 13.25 18.86 3.50
N LEU A 180 12.29 18.04 3.08
CA LEU A 180 12.57 16.74 2.47
C LEU A 180 13.34 16.87 1.14
N SER A 181 13.01 17.85 0.31
CA SER A 181 13.70 18.10 -0.96
C SER A 181 15.15 18.54 -0.77
N ASP A 182 15.48 19.21 0.34
CA ASP A 182 16.86 19.56 0.67
C ASP A 182 17.63 18.35 1.24
N ALA A 183 16.96 17.54 2.07
CA ALA A 183 17.53 16.34 2.68
C ALA A 183 17.69 15.15 1.70
N LEU A 184 16.88 15.11 0.64
CA LEU A 184 16.83 14.05 -0.36
C LEU A 184 17.07 14.65 -1.76
N PRO A 185 18.33 14.76 -2.21
CA PRO A 185 18.67 15.40 -3.50
C PRO A 185 18.01 14.74 -4.72
N ASP A 186 17.73 13.43 -4.63
CA ASP A 186 17.10 12.64 -5.70
C ASP A 186 15.58 12.51 -5.54
N LEU A 187 14.95 13.30 -4.66
CA LEU A 187 13.50 13.28 -4.45
C LEU A 187 12.77 13.63 -5.75
N SER A 188 11.98 12.67 -6.24
CA SER A 188 11.21 12.83 -7.47
C SER A 188 9.89 13.55 -7.19
N LEU A 189 9.77 14.80 -7.63
CA LEU A 189 8.52 15.57 -7.52
C LEU A 189 7.59 15.25 -8.69
N GLN A 190 6.39 14.80 -8.35
CA GLN A 190 5.41 14.34 -9.33
C GLN A 190 4.11 15.14 -9.24
N GLY A 191 3.57 15.49 -10.42
CA GLY A 191 2.35 16.31 -10.50
C GLY A 191 1.05 15.50 -10.53
N LYS A 192 1.01 14.39 -11.28
CA LYS A 192 -0.20 13.56 -11.48
C LYS A 192 0.15 12.24 -12.18
N PRO A 193 -0.61 11.16 -11.92
CA PRO A 193 -1.63 11.03 -10.88
C PRO A 193 -1.00 10.77 -9.50
N GLN A 194 -1.57 11.34 -8.42
CA GLN A 194 -1.01 11.26 -7.06
C GLN A 194 -0.58 9.84 -6.63
N CYS A 195 -1.39 8.83 -6.94
CA CYS A 195 -1.16 7.45 -6.51
C CYS A 195 0.04 6.73 -7.17
N HIS A 196 0.60 7.23 -8.27
CA HIS A 196 1.72 6.54 -8.93
C HIS A 196 3.03 6.60 -8.13
N ILE A 197 3.15 7.51 -7.15
CA ILE A 197 4.36 7.63 -6.32
C ILE A 197 4.55 6.37 -5.46
N VAL A 198 3.45 5.66 -5.15
CA VAL A 198 3.48 4.38 -4.44
C VAL A 198 4.20 3.33 -5.29
N ALA A 199 3.89 3.27 -6.59
CA ALA A 199 4.56 2.36 -7.51
C ALA A 199 6.01 2.76 -7.76
N MET A 200 6.32 4.05 -7.86
CA MET A 200 7.72 4.51 -7.94
C MET A 200 8.54 4.09 -6.72
N ALA A 201 7.95 4.16 -5.53
CA ALA A 201 8.61 3.75 -4.29
C ALA A 201 8.82 2.22 -4.25
N LYS A 202 7.76 1.43 -4.46
CA LYS A 202 7.82 -0.04 -4.37
C LYS A 202 8.67 -0.68 -5.47
N GLU A 203 8.43 -0.30 -6.73
CA GLU A 203 9.03 -0.99 -7.89
C GLU A 203 10.43 -0.48 -8.21
N HIS A 204 10.69 0.82 -7.98
CA HIS A 204 11.94 1.45 -8.41
C HIS A 204 12.84 1.87 -7.23
N GLY A 205 12.36 1.75 -5.99
CA GLY A 205 13.12 2.18 -4.80
C GLY A 205 13.38 3.69 -4.76
N VAL A 206 12.55 4.48 -5.45
CA VAL A 206 12.72 5.94 -5.57
C VAL A 206 11.87 6.66 -4.52
N ALA A 207 12.50 7.55 -3.76
CA ALA A 207 11.76 8.52 -2.95
C ALA A 207 11.02 9.49 -3.89
N ALA A 208 9.69 9.51 -3.80
CA ALA A 208 8.84 10.36 -4.64
C ALA A 208 7.81 11.11 -3.80
N ALA A 209 7.45 12.32 -4.22
CA ALA A 209 6.41 13.12 -3.60
C ALA A 209 5.43 13.64 -4.64
N SER A 210 4.13 13.47 -4.35
CA SER A 210 3.07 14.10 -5.15
C SER A 210 2.82 15.52 -4.67
N VAL A 211 2.65 16.45 -5.61
CA VAL A 211 2.16 17.81 -5.37
C VAL A 211 0.74 18.03 -5.91
N GLY A 212 0.15 17.00 -6.53
CA GLY A 212 -1.24 16.96 -6.98
C GLY A 212 -2.14 16.19 -6.04
#